data_AF-D4KY42-F1
#
_entry.id   AF-D4KY42-F1
#
_cell.length_a   1.000
_cell.length_b   1.000
_cell.length_c   1.000
_cell.angle_alpha   90.00
_cell.angle_beta   90.00
_cell.angle_gamma   90.00
#
_symmetry.space_group_name_H-M   'P 1'
#
loop_
_entity.id
_entity.type
_entity.pdbx_description
1 polymer ?
#
loop_
_entity_poly.entity_id
_entity_poly.type
_entity_poly.pdbx_seq_one_letter_code
_entity_poly.pdbx_strand_id
1 'polypeptide(L)'
;MATYIYPIGLTIVYNGNHSTLSGILKGEGTIQANQTYDLVPTYDYMYFDGIYFRNKMNDEKLYKVARFEIGALYEIGRILAENGIR
;
A
#
# COMPACT_ATOMS: atom_id res chain seq x y z
N MET A 1 -16.41 7.23 0.77
CA MET A 1 -15.76 6.04 0.18
C MET A 1 -14.30 6.12 0.53
N ALA A 2 -13.76 5.05 1.10
CA ALA A 2 -12.34 4.95 1.44
C ALA A 2 -11.80 3.57 1.07
N THR A 3 -10.57 3.55 0.57
CA THR A 3 -9.84 2.34 0.19
C THR A 3 -8.62 2.21 1.08
N TYR A 4 -8.49 1.09 1.78
CA TYR A 4 -7.32 0.76 2.57
C TYR A 4 -6.36 -0.12 1.77
N ILE A 5 -5.07 0.21 1.80
CA ILE A 5 -4.00 -0.56 1.17
C ILE A 5 -3.18 -1.21 2.28
N TYR A 6 -3.37 -2.52 2.43
CA TYR A 6 -2.69 -3.35 3.41
C TYR A 6 -1.49 -4.06 2.76
N PRO A 7 -0.33 -4.16 3.43
CA PRO A 7 0.00 -3.73 4.80
C PRO A 7 0.63 -2.34 4.89
N ILE A 8 0.59 -1.54 3.81
CA ILE A 8 1.28 -0.24 3.74
C ILE A 8 0.76 0.75 4.81
N GLY A 9 -0.46 0.55 5.33
CA GLY A 9 -1.07 1.47 6.29
C GLY A 9 -1.64 2.72 5.61
N LEU A 10 -1.85 2.69 4.29
CA LEU A 10 -2.32 3.83 3.52
C LEU A 10 -3.83 3.73 3.27
N THR A 11 -4.57 4.77 3.65
CA THR A 11 -5.99 4.91 3.30
C THR A 11 -6.19 6.05 2.32
N ILE A 12 -6.82 5.76 1.18
CA ILE A 12 -7.24 6.76 0.19
C ILE A 12 -8.71 7.08 0.43
N VAL A 13 -8.99 8.35 0.73
CA VAL A 13 -10.35 8.84 1.00
C VAL A 13 -10.84 9.65 -0.20
N TYR A 14 -12.00 9.30 -0.74
CA TYR A 14 -12.57 9.96 -1.91
C TYR A 14 -13.60 11.04 -1.56
N ASN A 15 -14.26 10.92 -0.40
CA ASN A 15 -15.32 11.83 0.06
C ASN A 15 -15.16 12.12 1.56
N GLY A 16 -15.71 13.25 2.02
CA GLY A 16 -15.63 13.63 3.43
C GLY A 16 -14.26 14.16 3.84
N ASN A 17 -13.53 14.78 2.90
CA ASN A 17 -12.18 15.28 3.15
C ASN A 17 -12.14 16.34 4.25
N HIS A 18 -13.15 17.22 4.31
CA HIS A 18 -13.21 18.27 5.34
C HIS A 18 -13.45 17.72 6.75
N SER A 19 -14.37 16.75 6.89
CA SER A 19 -14.60 16.07 8.17
C SER A 19 -13.43 15.19 8.57
N THR A 20 -12.78 14.54 7.60
CA THR A 20 -11.56 13.74 7.82
C THR A 20 -10.42 14.61 8.33
N LEU A 21 -10.16 15.76 7.70
CA LEU A 21 -9.15 16.70 8.15
C LEU A 21 -9.43 17.20 9.57
N SER A 22 -10.70 17.51 9.86
CA SER A 22 -11.10 17.93 11.22
C SER A 22 -10.85 16.83 12.26
N GLY A 23 -11.12 15.56 11.92
CA GLY A 23 -10.80 14.42 12.78
C GLY A 23 -9.30 14.24 13.00
N ILE A 24 -8.50 14.34 11.94
CA ILE A 24 -7.02 14.28 12.01
C ILE A 24 -6.48 15.39 12.93
N LEU A 25 -6.92 16.64 12.76
CA LEU A 25 -6.46 17.77 13.57
C LEU A 25 -6.81 17.63 15.05
N LYS A 26 -7.92 16.97 15.37
CA LYS A 26 -8.35 16.70 16.73
C LYS A 26 -7.75 15.42 17.33
N GLY A 27 -7.15 14.56 16.51
CA GLY A 27 -6.74 13.21 16.92
C GLY A 27 -7.94 12.32 17.26
N GLU A 28 -9.09 12.57 16.62
CA GLU A 28 -10.36 11.90 16.92
C GLU A 28 -11.00 11.34 15.65
N GLY A 29 -11.84 10.32 15.82
CA GLY A 29 -12.66 9.75 14.75
C GLY A 29 -12.08 8.47 14.15
N THR A 30 -12.95 7.79 13.40
CA THR A 30 -12.65 6.50 12.78
C THR A 30 -13.11 6.52 11.33
N ILE A 31 -12.27 6.04 10.42
CA ILE A 31 -12.63 5.83 9.02
C ILE A 31 -12.84 4.34 8.81
N GLN A 32 -14.05 3.97 8.40
CA GLN A 32 -14.31 2.61 7.92
C GLN A 32 -14.01 2.55 6.43
N ALA A 33 -12.97 1.81 6.06
CA ALA A 33 -12.67 1.53 4.66
C ALA A 33 -13.79 0.67 4.06
N ASN A 34 -14.26 1.07 2.88
CA ASN A 34 -15.26 0.31 2.13
C ASN A 34 -14.62 -0.83 1.32
N GLN A 35 -13.34 -0.67 1.00
CA GLN A 35 -12.56 -1.64 0.25
C GLN A 35 -11.17 -1.77 0.87
N THR A 36 -10.64 -3.00 0.89
CA THR A 36 -9.26 -3.27 1.25
C THR A 36 -8.58 -3.97 0.09
N TYR A 37 -7.42 -3.46 -0.33
CA TYR A 37 -6.50 -4.18 -1.20
C TYR A 37 -5.41 -4.80 -0.31
N ASP A 38 -5.40 -6.13 -0.27
CA ASP A 38 -4.38 -6.90 0.41
C ASP A 38 -3.24 -7.22 -0.57
N LEU A 39 -2.07 -6.64 -0.33
CA LEU A 39 -0.88 -6.87 -1.14
C LEU A 39 -0.05 -8.07 -0.65
N VAL A 40 -0.34 -8.64 0.52
CA VAL A 40 0.47 -9.73 1.11
C VAL A 40 0.66 -10.91 0.15
N PRO A 41 -0.38 -11.42 -0.53
CA PRO A 41 -0.21 -12.54 -1.46
C PRO A 41 0.76 -12.25 -2.61
N THR A 42 0.97 -10.97 -2.95
CA THR A 42 1.83 -10.60 -4.06
C THR A 42 3.32 -10.63 -3.69
N TYR A 43 3.68 -10.50 -2.40
CA TYR A 43 5.07 -10.49 -1.94
C TYR A 43 5.77 -11.86 -2.05
N ASP A 44 4.98 -12.93 -2.15
CA ASP A 44 5.48 -14.28 -2.44
C ASP A 44 5.87 -14.43 -3.91
N TYR A 45 5.24 -13.65 -4.80
CA TYR A 45 5.40 -13.76 -6.24
C TYR A 45 6.34 -12.72 -6.84
N MET A 46 6.35 -11.49 -6.32
CA MET A 46 7.11 -10.39 -6.94
C MET A 46 7.79 -9.47 -5.93
N TYR A 47 8.81 -8.78 -6.41
CA TYR A 47 9.53 -7.73 -5.68
C TYR A 47 9.87 -6.57 -6.62
N PHE A 48 10.17 -5.40 -6.08
CA PHE A 48 10.59 -4.23 -6.86
C PHE A 48 12.11 -4.03 -6.78
N ASP A 49 12.77 -3.93 -7.94
CA ASP A 49 14.24 -3.80 -8.02
C ASP A 49 14.73 -2.33 -8.07
N GLY A 50 13.83 -1.35 -7.97
CA GLY A 50 14.12 0.07 -8.16
C GLY A 50 13.69 0.62 -9.52
N ILE A 51 13.40 -0.23 -10.51
CA ILE A 51 12.94 0.17 -11.86
C ILE A 51 11.75 -0.69 -12.33
N TYR A 52 11.79 -1.99 -12.06
CA TYR A 52 10.81 -2.99 -12.48
C TYR A 52 10.26 -3.75 -11.28
N PHE A 53 8.98 -4.11 -11.35
CA PHE A 53 8.50 -5.29 -10.63
C PHE A 53 9.01 -6.53 -11.33
N ARG A 54 9.50 -7.48 -10.54
CA ARG A 54 10.11 -8.72 -11.02
C ARG A 54 9.51 -9.92 -10.35
N ASN A 55 9.43 -11.01 -11.10
CA ASN A 55 9.04 -12.30 -10.57
C ASN A 55 10.16 -12.83 -9.66
N LYS A 56 9.80 -13.19 -8.42
CA LYS A 56 10.73 -13.63 -7.38
C LYS A 56 11.36 -14.99 -7.68
N MET A 57 10.71 -15.82 -8.50
CA MET A 57 11.17 -17.18 -8.81
C MET A 57 12.23 -17.23 -9.90
N ASN A 58 12.17 -16.34 -10.90
CA ASN A 58 13.02 -16.41 -12.10
C ASN A 58 13.64 -15.05 -12.51
N ASP A 59 13.44 -14.00 -11.73
CA ASP A 59 13.93 -12.63 -11.97
C ASP A 59 13.39 -11.93 -13.24
N GLU A 60 12.34 -12.50 -13.84
CA GLU A 60 11.72 -11.95 -15.04
C GLU A 60 11.11 -10.57 -14.78
N LYS A 61 11.32 -9.64 -15.72
CA LYS A 61 10.71 -8.30 -15.67
C LYS A 61 9.22 -8.41 -15.96
N LEU A 62 8.38 -8.10 -14.97
CA LEU A 62 6.93 -8.12 -15.10
C LEU A 62 6.39 -6.78 -15.59
N TYR A 63 6.82 -5.69 -14.95
CA TYR A 63 6.29 -4.36 -15.24
C TYR A 63 7.32 -3.28 -14.91
N LYS A 64 7.50 -2.30 -15.80
CA LYS A 64 8.31 -1.10 -15.51
C LYS A 64 7.46 -0.11 -14.71
N VAL A 65 7.90 0.27 -13.52
CA VAL A 65 7.10 1.17 -12.67
C VAL A 65 6.97 2.55 -13.32
N ALA A 66 5.76 3.12 -13.29
CA ALA A 66 5.52 4.46 -13.82
C ALA A 66 6.13 5.55 -12.92
N ARG A 67 6.18 5.30 -11.61
CA ARG A 67 6.68 6.21 -10.58
C ARG A 67 7.43 5.41 -9.54
N PHE A 68 8.66 5.83 -9.23
CA PHE A 68 9.50 5.16 -8.24
C PHE A 68 8.79 5.01 -6.88
N GLU A 69 8.05 6.03 -6.45
CA GLU A 69 7.38 6.04 -5.15
C GLU A 69 6.36 4.92 -5.00
N ILE A 70 5.73 4.47 -6.09
CA ILE A 70 4.79 3.34 -6.05
C ILE A 70 5.53 2.04 -5.73
N GLY A 71 6.67 1.81 -6.38
CA GLY A 71 7.51 0.65 -6.10
C GLY A 71 8.12 0.70 -4.69
N ALA A 72 8.54 1.89 -4.24
CA ALA A 72 9.05 2.08 -2.89
C ALA A 72 7.98 1.78 -1.83
N LEU A 73 6.75 2.28 -1.99
CA LEU A 73 5.63 1.99 -1.09
C LEU A 73 5.30 0.49 -1.05
N TYR A 74 5.37 -0.19 -2.19
CA TYR A 74 5.18 -1.64 -2.27
C TYR A 74 6.20 -2.39 -1.41
N GLU A 75 7.49 -2.06 -1.53
CA GLU A 75 8.56 -2.69 -0.73
C GLU A 75 8.48 -2.34 0.75
N ILE A 76 8.07 -1.12 1.11
CA ILE A 76 7.77 -0.78 2.51
C ILE A 76 6.69 -1.72 3.05
N GLY A 77 5.61 -1.93 2.29
CA GLY A 77 4.57 -2.89 2.66
C GLY A 77 5.11 -4.31 2.83
N ARG A 78 6.00 -4.78 1.93
CA ARG A 78 6.63 -6.09 2.05
C ARG A 78 7.40 -6.24 3.36
N ILE A 79 8.21 -5.24 3.70
CA ILE A 79 9.01 -5.22 4.94
C ILE A 79 8.08 -5.21 6.17
N LEU A 80 7.00 -4.44 6.16
CA LEU A 80 6.02 -4.42 7.26
C LEU A 80 5.39 -5.81 7.47
N ALA A 81 4.96 -6.47 6.39
CA ALA A 81 4.40 -7.82 6.45
C ALA A 81 5.41 -8.85 6.97
N GLU A 82 6.67 -8.82 6.50
CA GLU A 82 7.74 -9.71 6.95
C GLU A 82 8.04 -9.57 8.45
N ASN A 83 7.86 -8.37 8.99
CA ASN A 83 8.05 -8.08 10.42
C ASN A 83 6.77 -8.23 11.25
N GLY A 84 5.66 -8.69 10.66
CA GLY A 84 4.39 -8.89 11.36
C GLY A 84 3.69 -7.59 11.79
N ILE A 85 4.04 -6.45 11.19
CA ILE A 85 3.44 -5.15 11.47
C ILE A 85 2.20 -5.01 10.59
N ARG A 86 1.03 -4.79 11.21
CA ARG A 86 -0.28 -4.80 10.57
C ARG A 86 -1.13 -3.59 10.98
#